data_AF-A0AAV8H073-F1
#
_entry.id   AF-A0AAV8H073-F1
#
_cell.length_a   1.000
_cell.length_b   1.000
_cell.length_c   1.000
_cell.angle_alpha   90.00
_cell.angle_beta   90.00
_cell.angle_gamma   90.00
#
_symmetry.space_group_name_H-M   'P 1'
#
loop_
_entity.id
_entity.type
_entity.pdbx_description
1 polymer ?
#
loop_
_entity_poly.entity_id
_entity_poly.type
_entity_poly.pdbx_seq_one_letter_code
_entity_poly.pdbx_strand_id
1 'polypeptide(L)'
;MGSFPWYALSFLSMWFELIGFSHGYTAFLLTLFSVATSLGGLFGGKMGDFLAKHFPNGGRIILSQISAGSAIPLGAVLLLALPYDPSTGVLHAIVIFVMGLIISWNAPATNNPIFAEIVPERSRTSIYALDCAFESILASFAPPIVGILAEKMYGYKIGDSKTSSDPMINRQNAASLAKALYTAVAIPMVFCSSIYSFLYCSYPRDRDRAQLYSLVTPEDQQIELENAKIVDNDNQFGNFNTEFVDKMSYDMEELSTHESQP
;
A
#
# COMPACT_ATOMS: atom_id res chain seq x y z
N MET A 1 3.09 5.56 0.74
CA MET A 1 2.62 6.94 1.01
C MET A 1 1.45 6.97 2.01
N GLY A 2 0.68 5.89 2.14
CA GLY A 2 -0.44 5.80 3.07
C GLY A 2 -0.06 5.77 4.54
N SER A 3 1.14 5.28 4.89
CA SER A 3 1.57 5.19 6.29
C SER A 3 2.23 6.46 6.83
N PHE A 4 2.78 7.35 5.99
CA PHE A 4 3.47 8.56 6.46
C PHE A 4 2.61 9.45 7.39
N PRO A 5 1.32 9.72 7.08
CA PRO A 5 0.42 10.42 7.98
C PRO A 5 0.27 9.73 9.33
N TRP A 6 0.31 8.38 9.39
CA TRP A 6 0.22 7.65 10.65
C TRP A 6 1.38 7.92 11.58
N TYR A 7 2.59 7.93 11.03
CA TYR A 7 3.78 8.16 11.82
C TYR A 7 3.87 9.62 12.26
N ALA A 8 3.42 10.57 11.42
CA ALA A 8 3.31 11.98 11.83
C ALA A 8 2.33 12.16 13.01
N LEU A 9 1.19 11.48 12.99
CA LEU A 9 0.16 11.56 14.03
C LEU A 9 0.57 10.91 15.36
N SER A 10 1.77 10.32 15.47
CA SER A 10 2.35 9.97 16.78
C SER A 10 2.53 11.19 17.71
N PHE A 11 2.70 12.39 17.14
CA PHE A 11 2.75 13.66 17.88
C PHE A 11 1.37 14.22 18.25
N LEU A 12 0.28 13.60 17.79
CA LEU A 12 -1.08 14.06 18.07
C LEU A 12 -1.43 13.95 19.57
N SER A 13 -0.91 12.93 20.26
CA SER A 13 -1.04 12.78 21.72
C SER A 13 -0.46 13.99 22.46
N MET A 14 0.78 14.34 22.13
CA MET A 14 1.50 15.48 22.67
C MET A 14 0.78 16.79 22.38
N TRP A 15 0.22 16.95 21.18
CA TRP A 15 -0.58 18.11 20.83
C TRP A 15 -1.83 18.27 21.70
N PHE A 16 -2.58 17.18 21.92
CA PHE A 16 -3.76 17.21 22.79
C PHE A 16 -3.40 17.56 24.24
N GLU A 17 -2.28 17.05 24.75
CA GLU A 17 -1.79 17.39 26.09
C GLU A 17 -1.38 18.87 26.19
N LEU A 18 -0.75 19.43 25.15
CA LEU A 18 -0.40 20.85 25.07
C LEU A 18 -1.62 21.78 25.03
N ILE A 19 -2.74 21.33 24.46
CA ILE A 19 -4.04 22.04 24.52
C ILE A 19 -4.61 22.07 25.95
N GLY A 20 -4.16 21.15 26.81
CA GLY A 20 -4.64 21.02 28.18
C GLY A 20 -5.66 19.89 28.38
N PHE A 21 -5.77 18.94 27.44
CA PHE A 21 -6.52 17.70 27.71
C PHE A 21 -5.79 16.83 28.73
N SER A 22 -6.58 16.15 29.57
CA SER A 22 -6.04 15.13 30.47
C SER A 22 -5.50 13.95 29.68
N HIS A 23 -4.40 13.36 30.14
CA HIS A 23 -3.80 12.14 29.58
C HIS A 23 -4.83 11.03 29.32
N GLY A 24 -5.80 10.84 30.24
CA GLY A 24 -6.86 9.85 30.08
C GLY A 24 -7.83 10.18 28.92
N TYR A 25 -8.14 11.46 28.74
CA TYR A 25 -8.99 11.91 27.63
C TYR A 25 -8.24 11.85 26.29
N THR A 26 -6.97 12.21 26.27
CA THR A 26 -6.09 12.06 25.10
C THR A 26 -6.02 10.60 24.65
N ALA A 27 -5.79 9.66 25.60
CA ALA A 27 -5.80 8.23 25.29
C ALA A 27 -7.15 7.76 24.75
N PHE A 28 -8.26 8.26 25.30
CA PHE A 28 -9.60 7.99 24.76
C PHE A 28 -9.77 8.50 23.32
N LEU A 29 -9.31 9.71 23.00
CA LEU A 29 -9.38 10.25 21.63
C LEU A 29 -8.57 9.42 20.63
N LEU A 30 -7.37 8.97 21.00
CA LEU A 30 -6.51 8.17 20.13
C LEU A 30 -7.04 6.75 19.92
N THR A 31 -7.67 6.16 20.95
CA THR A 31 -8.35 4.87 20.81
C THR A 31 -9.61 4.99 19.97
N LEU A 32 -10.42 6.04 20.18
CA LEU A 32 -11.57 6.36 19.34
C LEU A 32 -11.16 6.49 17.87
N PHE A 33 -10.04 7.17 17.62
CA PHE A 33 -9.49 7.31 16.29
C PHE A 33 -9.09 5.98 15.66
N SER A 34 -8.37 5.12 16.40
CA SER A 34 -7.99 3.77 15.94
C SER A 34 -9.21 2.89 15.63
N VAL A 35 -10.30 3.02 16.40
CA VAL A 35 -11.57 2.34 16.14
C VAL A 35 -12.22 2.89 14.87
N ALA A 36 -12.26 4.21 14.72
CA ALA A 36 -12.80 4.87 13.53
C ALA A 36 -12.07 4.45 12.26
N THR A 37 -10.74 4.35 12.30
CA THR A 37 -9.93 3.93 11.14
C THR A 37 -10.17 2.47 10.77
N SER A 38 -10.39 1.62 11.77
CA SER A 38 -10.74 0.21 11.54
C SER A 38 -12.11 0.08 10.85
N LEU A 39 -13.11 0.82 11.35
CA LEU A 39 -14.43 0.89 10.74
C LEU A 39 -14.37 1.48 9.32
N GLY A 40 -13.64 2.58 9.17
CA GLY A 40 -13.42 3.25 7.90
C GLY A 40 -12.79 2.32 6.87
N GLY A 41 -11.86 1.46 7.29
CA GLY A 41 -11.26 0.46 6.41
C GLY A 41 -12.29 -0.53 5.84
N LEU A 42 -13.21 -1.01 6.69
CA LEU A 42 -14.31 -1.89 6.26
C LEU A 42 -15.26 -1.19 5.29
N PHE A 43 -15.69 0.03 5.63
CA PHE A 43 -16.60 0.81 4.78
C PHE A 43 -15.93 1.22 3.46
N GLY A 44 -14.68 1.66 3.51
CA GLY A 44 -13.88 2.04 2.34
C GLY A 44 -13.70 0.87 1.39
N GLY A 45 -13.39 -0.32 1.89
CA GLY A 45 -13.32 -1.54 1.08
C GLY A 45 -14.64 -1.87 0.38
N LYS A 46 -15.74 -1.93 1.14
CA LYS A 46 -17.07 -2.22 0.59
C LYS A 46 -17.52 -1.19 -0.45
N MET A 47 -17.27 0.09 -0.19
CA MET A 47 -17.61 1.17 -1.11
C MET A 47 -16.72 1.17 -2.35
N GLY A 48 -15.43 0.85 -2.19
CA GLY A 48 -14.49 0.66 -3.31
C GLY A 48 -14.90 -0.48 -4.23
N ASP A 49 -15.32 -1.62 -3.67
CA ASP A 49 -15.80 -2.76 -4.45
C ASP A 49 -17.12 -2.47 -5.16
N PHE A 50 -18.02 -1.72 -4.52
CA PHE A 50 -19.27 -1.28 -5.15
C PHE A 50 -19.00 -0.32 -6.33
N LEU A 51 -18.14 0.69 -6.13
CA LEU A 51 -17.75 1.63 -7.18
C LEU A 51 -16.98 0.95 -8.31
N ALA A 52 -16.17 -0.08 -8.03
CA ALA A 52 -15.48 -0.85 -9.06
C ALA A 52 -16.44 -1.62 -9.97
N LYS A 53 -17.56 -2.13 -9.44
CA LYS A 53 -18.59 -2.80 -10.25
C LYS A 53 -19.31 -1.84 -11.19
N HIS A 54 -19.52 -0.59 -10.75
CA HIS A 54 -20.25 0.41 -11.54
C HIS A 54 -19.34 1.21 -12.49
N PHE A 55 -18.09 1.47 -12.07
CA PHE A 55 -17.07 2.22 -12.81
C PHE A 55 -15.74 1.43 -12.83
N PRO A 56 -15.61 0.42 -13.72
CA PRO A 56 -14.50 -0.56 -13.70
C PRO A 56 -13.10 0.03 -13.92
N ASN A 57 -12.98 1.23 -14.49
CA ASN A 57 -11.68 1.82 -14.82
C ASN A 57 -11.25 2.94 -13.85
N GLY A 58 -12.17 3.45 -13.02
CA GLY A 58 -11.93 4.69 -12.28
C GLY A 58 -12.60 4.81 -10.92
N GLY A 59 -13.58 3.95 -10.61
CA GLY A 59 -14.37 4.06 -9.38
C GLY A 59 -13.50 3.96 -8.12
N ARG A 60 -12.51 3.06 -8.12
CA ARG A 60 -11.56 2.92 -7.00
C ARG A 60 -10.70 4.20 -6.85
N ILE A 61 -10.13 4.70 -7.96
CA ILE A 61 -9.24 5.87 -7.96
C ILE A 61 -9.98 7.15 -7.53
N ILE A 62 -11.23 7.34 -7.96
CA ILE A 62 -12.04 8.49 -7.51
C ILE A 62 -12.23 8.46 -6.00
N LEU A 63 -12.45 7.27 -5.42
CA LEU A 63 -12.65 7.12 -3.99
C LEU A 63 -11.37 7.43 -3.18
N SER A 64 -10.18 7.05 -3.68
CA SER A 64 -8.92 7.46 -3.04
C SER A 64 -8.65 8.96 -3.16
N GLN A 65 -9.02 9.59 -4.28
CA GLN A 65 -8.92 11.03 -4.42
C GLN A 65 -9.84 11.79 -3.47
N ILE A 66 -11.08 11.32 -3.28
CA ILE A 66 -12.01 11.91 -2.30
C ILE A 66 -11.42 11.80 -0.90
N SER A 67 -10.90 10.63 -0.53
CA SER A 67 -10.29 10.40 0.78
C SER A 67 -9.03 11.25 1.00
N ALA A 68 -8.05 11.22 0.08
CA ALA A 68 -6.83 12.02 0.20
C ALA A 68 -7.12 13.53 0.14
N GLY A 69 -8.04 13.94 -0.74
CA GLY A 69 -8.45 15.33 -0.89
C GLY A 69 -9.21 15.87 0.31
N SER A 70 -10.02 15.06 0.98
CA SER A 70 -10.75 15.45 2.20
C SER A 70 -9.93 15.34 3.49
N ALA A 71 -8.87 14.52 3.51
CA ALA A 71 -7.92 14.48 4.62
C ALA A 71 -7.22 15.83 4.84
N ILE A 72 -6.98 16.60 3.79
CA ILE A 72 -6.36 17.94 3.85
C ILE A 72 -7.26 18.95 4.61
N PRO A 73 -8.51 19.23 4.20
CA PRO A 73 -9.37 20.16 4.92
C PRO A 73 -9.75 19.63 6.30
N LEU A 74 -9.92 18.33 6.51
CA LEU A 74 -10.19 17.77 7.84
C LEU A 74 -9.01 17.96 8.78
N GLY A 75 -7.78 17.76 8.30
CA GLY A 75 -6.57 18.05 9.06
C GLY A 75 -6.43 19.54 9.38
N ALA A 76 -6.79 20.43 8.44
CA ALA A 76 -6.81 21.87 8.68
C ALA A 76 -7.86 22.26 9.72
N VAL A 77 -9.05 21.67 9.67
CA VAL A 77 -10.10 21.92 10.66
C VAL A 77 -9.64 21.48 12.05
N LEU A 78 -9.11 20.26 12.17
CA LEU A 78 -8.66 19.71 13.44
C LEU A 78 -7.51 20.52 14.07
N LEU A 79 -6.47 20.84 13.29
CA LEU A 79 -5.23 21.41 13.81
C LEU A 79 -5.19 22.95 13.78
N LEU A 80 -5.88 23.59 12.83
CA LEU A 80 -5.77 25.04 12.62
C LEU A 80 -7.07 25.81 12.93
N ALA A 81 -8.24 25.20 12.73
CA ALA A 81 -9.52 25.91 12.90
C ALA A 81 -10.13 25.75 14.31
N LEU A 82 -9.90 24.61 14.98
CA LEU A 82 -10.46 24.39 16.32
C LEU A 82 -9.77 25.27 17.36
N PRO A 83 -10.53 25.88 18.29
CA PRO A 83 -9.94 26.66 19.38
C PRO A 83 -9.18 25.76 20.34
N TYR A 84 -8.02 26.24 20.79
CA TYR A 84 -7.13 25.58 21.76
C TYR A 84 -7.71 25.68 23.18
N ASP A 85 -8.91 25.12 23.39
CA ASP A 85 -9.62 25.14 24.67
C ASP A 85 -10.16 23.74 25.02
N PRO A 86 -9.93 23.22 26.24
CA PRO A 86 -10.36 21.88 26.68
C PRO A 86 -11.87 21.65 26.64
N SER A 87 -12.67 22.73 26.65
CA SER A 87 -14.14 22.68 26.56
C SER A 87 -14.64 22.14 25.21
N THR A 88 -13.80 22.15 24.18
CA THR A 88 -14.15 21.67 22.82
C THR A 88 -13.78 20.21 22.58
N GLY A 89 -13.56 19.42 23.64
CA GLY A 89 -13.19 18.01 23.54
C GLY A 89 -14.13 17.16 22.68
N VAL A 90 -15.44 17.41 22.73
CA VAL A 90 -16.43 16.69 21.91
C VAL A 90 -16.26 17.00 20.43
N LEU A 91 -15.97 18.26 20.08
CA LEU A 91 -15.74 18.65 18.69
C LEU A 91 -14.47 17.99 18.14
N HIS A 92 -13.40 17.95 18.94
CA HIS A 92 -12.17 17.22 18.60
C HIS A 92 -12.46 15.72 18.39
N ALA A 93 -13.30 15.10 19.24
CA ALA A 93 -13.71 13.70 19.11
C ALA A 93 -14.49 13.43 17.81
N ILE A 94 -15.41 14.32 17.43
CA ILE A 94 -16.18 14.18 16.19
C ILE A 94 -15.26 14.31 14.97
N VAL A 95 -14.41 15.35 14.94
CA VAL A 95 -13.51 15.59 13.80
C VAL A 95 -12.50 14.46 13.66
N ILE A 96 -11.88 13.99 14.75
CA ILE A 96 -10.92 12.88 14.69
C ILE A 96 -11.60 11.57 14.26
N PHE A 97 -12.84 11.32 14.70
CA PHE A 97 -13.61 10.16 14.27
C PHE A 97 -13.92 10.20 12.76
N VAL A 98 -14.41 11.33 12.26
CA VAL A 98 -14.69 11.52 10.82
C VAL A 98 -13.41 11.43 9.99
N MET A 99 -12.33 12.07 10.45
CA MET A 99 -11.02 11.99 9.81
C MET A 99 -10.53 10.54 9.74
N GLY A 100 -10.66 9.78 10.84
CA GLY A 100 -10.27 8.38 10.91
C GLY A 100 -11.07 7.49 9.95
N LEU A 101 -12.37 7.72 9.84
CA LEU A 101 -13.23 7.01 8.90
C LEU A 101 -12.81 7.23 7.45
N ILE A 102 -12.44 8.45 7.09
CA ILE A 102 -12.23 8.84 5.69
C ILE A 102 -10.79 8.55 5.23
N ILE A 103 -9.79 8.89 6.04
CA ILE A 103 -8.36 8.73 5.68
C ILE A 103 -7.98 7.27 5.40
N SER A 104 -8.70 6.32 6.01
CA SER A 104 -8.43 4.90 5.90
C SER A 104 -8.88 4.28 4.58
N TRP A 105 -9.59 5.01 3.70
CA TRP A 105 -10.15 4.41 2.47
C TRP A 105 -9.09 4.10 1.41
N ASN A 106 -7.97 4.83 1.39
CA ASN A 106 -6.98 4.72 0.31
C ASN A 106 -6.38 3.30 0.16
N ALA A 107 -6.02 2.66 1.28
CA ALA A 107 -5.44 1.33 1.28
C ALA A 107 -6.43 0.21 0.86
N PRO A 108 -7.58 0.02 1.52
CA PRO A 108 -8.51 -1.06 1.22
C PRO A 108 -9.34 -0.83 -0.05
N ALA A 109 -9.65 0.42 -0.41
CA ALA A 109 -10.50 0.67 -1.58
C ALA A 109 -9.74 0.63 -2.91
N THR A 110 -8.46 1.05 -2.89
CA THR A 110 -7.71 1.39 -4.11
C THR A 110 -6.37 0.70 -4.19
N ASN A 111 -5.45 0.91 -3.23
CA ASN A 111 -4.09 0.40 -3.37
C ASN A 111 -4.04 -1.13 -3.39
N ASN A 112 -4.61 -1.79 -2.38
CA ASN A 112 -4.54 -3.25 -2.29
C ASN A 112 -5.24 -3.95 -3.47
N PRO A 113 -6.45 -3.51 -3.90
CA PRO A 113 -7.09 -4.09 -5.08
C PRO A 113 -6.33 -3.86 -6.38
N ILE A 114 -5.78 -2.66 -6.62
CA ILE A 114 -4.99 -2.36 -7.82
C ILE A 114 -3.72 -3.22 -7.87
N PHE A 115 -3.04 -3.38 -6.73
CA PHE A 115 -1.87 -4.27 -6.64
C PHE A 115 -2.24 -5.73 -6.95
N ALA A 116 -3.38 -6.21 -6.44
CA ALA A 116 -3.82 -7.58 -6.71
C ALA A 116 -4.11 -7.83 -8.21
N GLU A 117 -4.59 -6.81 -8.92
CA GLU A 117 -4.93 -6.89 -10.34
C GLU A 117 -3.72 -6.77 -11.28
N ILE A 118 -2.76 -5.89 -10.96
CA ILE A 118 -1.58 -5.64 -11.81
C ILE A 118 -0.47 -6.67 -11.55
N VAL A 119 -0.31 -7.12 -10.31
CA VAL A 119 0.83 -7.97 -9.93
C VAL A 119 0.55 -9.44 -10.21
N PRO A 120 1.40 -10.14 -10.98
CA PRO A 120 1.25 -11.56 -11.26
C PRO A 120 1.38 -12.42 -10.00
N GLU A 121 0.61 -13.50 -9.94
CA GLU A 121 0.39 -14.29 -8.70
C GLU A 121 1.68 -14.80 -8.07
N ARG A 122 2.66 -15.17 -8.90
CA ARG A 122 3.96 -15.71 -8.49
C ARG A 122 4.84 -14.71 -7.71
N SER A 123 4.65 -13.39 -7.91
CA SER A 123 5.49 -12.36 -7.28
C SER A 123 4.71 -11.36 -6.42
N ARG A 124 3.39 -11.54 -6.25
CA ARG A 124 2.52 -10.69 -5.40
C ARG A 124 3.13 -10.42 -4.03
N THR A 125 3.56 -11.46 -3.32
CA THR A 125 4.12 -11.32 -1.96
C THR A 125 5.40 -10.50 -1.94
N SER A 126 6.31 -10.72 -2.91
CA SER A 126 7.59 -10.01 -2.96
C SER A 126 7.41 -8.54 -3.34
N ILE A 127 6.54 -8.23 -4.31
CA ILE A 127 6.26 -6.84 -4.71
C ILE A 127 5.54 -6.10 -3.59
N TYR A 128 4.57 -6.74 -2.94
CA TYR A 128 3.88 -6.15 -1.80
C TYR A 128 4.84 -5.91 -0.61
N ALA A 129 5.72 -6.87 -0.31
CA ALA A 129 6.74 -6.70 0.73
C ALA A 129 7.69 -5.54 0.41
N LEU A 130 8.06 -5.37 -0.86
CA LEU A 130 8.89 -4.25 -1.31
C LEU A 130 8.18 -2.90 -1.14
N ASP A 131 6.90 -2.81 -1.53
CA ASP A 131 6.09 -1.61 -1.32
C ASP A 131 5.96 -1.24 0.16
N CYS A 132 5.61 -2.21 1.01
CA CYS A 132 5.55 -2.01 2.46
C CYS A 132 6.90 -1.57 3.05
N ALA A 133 8.03 -2.11 2.55
CA ALA A 133 9.35 -1.72 3.00
C ALA A 133 9.68 -0.25 2.65
N PHE A 134 9.45 0.16 1.40
CA PHE A 134 9.62 1.55 0.99
C PHE A 134 8.71 2.50 1.76
N GLU A 135 7.46 2.11 1.96
CA GLU A 135 6.51 2.88 2.74
C GLU A 135 6.99 3.06 4.19
N SER A 136 7.47 2.00 4.83
CA SER A 136 7.99 2.04 6.20
C SER A 136 9.23 2.91 6.32
N ILE A 137 10.15 2.81 5.36
CA ILE A 137 11.37 3.65 5.31
C ILE A 137 10.97 5.12 5.21
N LEU A 138 10.10 5.48 4.26
CA LEU A 138 9.65 6.86 4.09
C LEU A 138 8.89 7.37 5.33
N ALA A 139 8.02 6.55 5.91
CA ALA A 139 7.23 6.91 7.09
C ALA A 139 8.09 7.10 8.34
N SER A 140 9.23 6.39 8.45
CA SER A 140 10.16 6.54 9.58
C SER A 140 10.77 7.93 9.70
N PHE A 141 10.82 8.70 8.60
CA PHE A 141 11.26 10.10 8.61
C PHE A 141 10.18 11.08 9.08
N ALA A 142 8.91 10.67 9.14
CA ALA A 142 7.82 11.57 9.51
C ALA A 142 8.00 12.15 10.93
N PRO A 143 8.31 11.37 11.98
CA PRO A 143 8.47 11.94 13.32
C PRO A 143 9.65 12.93 13.43
N PRO A 144 10.86 12.64 12.91
CA PRO A 144 11.95 13.62 12.86
C PRO A 144 11.61 14.89 12.07
N ILE A 145 10.93 14.76 10.92
CA ILE A 145 10.52 15.93 10.13
C ILE A 145 9.56 16.80 10.92
N VAL A 146 8.54 16.22 11.57
CA VAL A 146 7.58 16.97 12.41
C VAL A 146 8.31 17.70 13.52
N GLY A 147 9.22 17.02 14.23
CA GLY A 147 10.00 17.63 15.32
C GLY A 147 10.87 18.80 14.85
N ILE A 148 11.65 18.61 13.78
CA ILE A 148 12.48 19.67 13.20
C ILE A 148 11.64 20.85 12.73
N LEU A 149 10.49 20.59 12.11
CA LEU A 149 9.61 21.63 11.60
C LEU A 149 8.97 22.41 12.76
N ALA A 150 8.57 21.73 13.82
CA ALA A 150 8.05 22.35 15.04
C ALA A 150 9.09 23.28 15.68
N GLU A 151 10.32 22.80 15.90
CA GLU A 151 11.39 23.55 16.57
C GLU A 151 11.95 24.68 15.71
N LYS A 152 12.42 24.37 14.49
CA LYS A 152 13.20 25.31 13.68
C LYS A 152 12.36 26.27 12.86
N MET A 153 11.20 25.84 12.37
CA MET A 153 10.36 26.65 11.48
C MET A 153 9.25 27.36 12.23
N TYR A 154 8.59 26.67 13.17
CA TYR A 154 7.44 27.22 13.90
C TYR A 154 7.77 27.70 15.32
N GLY A 155 9.01 27.55 15.78
CA GLY A 155 9.50 28.14 17.03
C GLY A 155 9.00 27.43 18.29
N TYR A 156 8.80 26.11 18.24
CA TYR A 156 8.50 25.30 19.40
C TYR A 156 9.61 25.44 20.45
N LYS A 157 9.25 25.89 21.66
CA LYS A 157 10.20 26.06 22.76
C LYS A 157 10.22 24.79 23.60
N ILE A 158 11.34 24.06 23.55
CA ILE A 158 11.61 22.94 24.46
C ILE A 158 11.78 23.54 25.86
N GLY A 159 10.80 23.33 26.72
CA GLY A 159 10.80 23.89 28.06
C GLY A 159 11.66 23.08 29.02
N ASP A 160 12.56 23.74 29.75
CA ASP A 160 13.00 23.25 31.07
C ASP A 160 11.77 23.16 31.99
N SER A 161 11.81 22.27 32.99
CA SER A 161 10.67 21.87 33.86
C SER A 161 9.85 23.00 34.53
N LYS A 162 10.30 24.26 34.47
CA LYS A 162 9.56 25.45 34.93
C LYS A 162 8.74 26.13 33.82
N THR A 163 9.13 25.98 32.57
CA THR A 163 8.50 26.57 31.38
C THR A 163 7.26 25.78 30.94
N SER A 164 7.20 24.49 31.28
CA SER A 164 6.07 23.57 31.01
C SER A 164 4.81 23.85 31.85
N SER A 165 4.91 24.72 32.85
CA SER A 165 3.79 25.10 33.72
C SER A 165 3.06 26.37 33.28
N ASP A 166 3.62 27.11 32.30
CA ASP A 166 2.97 28.33 31.80
C ASP A 166 1.94 27.98 30.71
N PRO A 167 0.63 28.19 30.95
CA PRO A 167 -0.42 27.89 29.98
C PRO A 167 -0.28 28.70 28.68
N MET A 168 0.33 29.89 28.71
CA MET A 168 0.52 30.72 27.52
C MET A 168 1.59 30.13 26.60
N ILE A 169 2.69 29.61 27.16
CA ILE A 169 3.75 28.95 26.40
C ILE A 169 3.27 27.62 25.83
N ASN A 170 2.51 26.83 26.62
CA ASN A 170 1.92 25.58 26.15
C ASN A 170 0.95 25.80 24.98
N ARG A 171 0.13 26.86 25.03
CA ARG A 171 -0.77 27.22 23.92
C ARG A 171 0.01 27.66 22.66
N GLN A 172 1.09 28.41 22.82
CA GLN A 172 1.95 28.81 21.70
C GLN A 172 2.64 27.58 21.08
N ASN A 173 3.17 26.68 21.91
CA ASN A 173 3.77 25.42 21.48
C ASN A 173 2.77 24.49 20.80
N ALA A 174 1.52 24.41 21.29
CA ALA A 174 0.44 23.67 20.65
C ALA A 174 0.17 24.18 19.23
N ALA A 175 0.15 25.50 19.03
CA ALA A 175 -0.06 26.11 17.72
C ALA A 175 1.12 25.87 16.77
N SER A 176 2.36 25.93 17.26
CA SER A 176 3.55 25.61 16.47
C SER A 176 3.59 24.14 16.07
N LEU A 177 3.25 23.24 16.99
CA LEU A 177 3.16 21.80 16.72
C LEU A 177 2.02 21.45 15.77
N ALA A 178 0.85 22.10 15.90
CA ALA A 178 -0.27 21.95 14.97
C ALA A 178 0.13 22.30 13.53
N LYS A 179 0.81 23.43 13.32
CA LYS A 179 1.27 23.86 12.00
C LYS A 179 2.32 22.89 11.42
N ALA A 180 3.21 22.38 12.27
CA ALA A 180 4.20 21.39 11.89
C ALA A 180 3.55 20.07 11.44
N LEU A 181 2.64 19.54 12.27
CA LEU A 181 1.85 18.35 11.99
C LEU A 181 1.05 18.49 10.70
N TYR A 182 0.31 19.59 10.55
CA TYR A 182 -0.49 19.85 9.37
C TYR A 182 0.37 19.86 8.10
N THR A 183 1.51 20.56 8.13
CA THR A 183 2.40 20.66 6.96
C THR A 183 3.04 19.32 6.61
N ALA A 184 3.48 18.57 7.62
CA ALA A 184 4.08 17.25 7.44
C ALA A 184 3.08 16.20 6.92
N VAL A 185 1.78 16.35 7.20
CA VAL A 185 0.73 15.47 6.68
C VAL A 185 0.23 15.93 5.31
N ALA A 186 0.02 17.24 5.12
CA ALA A 186 -0.57 17.81 3.92
C ALA A 186 0.34 17.64 2.70
N ILE A 187 1.66 17.84 2.83
CA ILE A 187 2.60 17.74 1.70
C ILE A 187 2.59 16.33 1.08
N PRO A 188 2.78 15.24 1.85
CA PRO A 188 2.66 13.87 1.33
C PRO A 188 1.27 13.57 0.76
N MET A 189 0.19 14.08 1.37
CA MET A 189 -1.18 13.85 0.87
C MET A 189 -1.43 14.53 -0.47
N VAL A 190 -0.93 15.75 -0.67
CA VAL A 190 -0.99 16.44 -1.97
C VAL A 190 -0.19 15.66 -3.01
N PHE A 191 1.03 15.25 -2.67
CA PHE A 191 1.86 14.45 -3.57
C PHE A 191 1.18 13.10 -3.93
N CYS A 192 0.57 12.45 -2.95
CA CYS A 192 -0.19 11.21 -3.13
C CYS A 192 -1.41 11.41 -4.03
N SER A 193 -2.15 12.50 -3.86
CA SER A 193 -3.30 12.87 -4.71
C SER A 193 -2.87 13.13 -6.15
N SER A 194 -1.72 13.78 -6.36
CA SER A 194 -1.14 13.98 -7.68
C SER A 194 -0.72 12.67 -8.33
N ILE A 195 -0.13 11.73 -7.58
CA ILE A 195 0.20 10.39 -8.08
C ILE A 195 -1.08 9.64 -8.47
N TYR A 196 -2.13 9.66 -7.66
CA TYR A 196 -3.40 9.02 -8.04
C TYR A 196 -4.02 9.63 -9.29
N SER A 197 -3.89 10.95 -9.46
CA SER A 197 -4.32 11.64 -10.68
C SER A 197 -3.54 11.19 -11.91
N PHE A 198 -2.22 10.98 -11.76
CA PHE A 198 -1.40 10.40 -12.84
C PHE A 198 -1.74 8.94 -13.11
N LEU A 199 -1.97 8.15 -12.05
CA LEU A 199 -2.38 6.75 -12.14
C LEU A 199 -3.71 6.60 -12.87
N TYR A 200 -4.66 7.52 -12.69
CA TYR A 200 -5.93 7.52 -13.42
C TYR A 200 -5.75 7.48 -14.95
N CYS A 201 -4.72 8.16 -15.47
CA CYS A 201 -4.42 8.19 -16.89
C CYS A 201 -3.67 6.93 -17.38
N SER A 202 -2.75 6.40 -16.56
CA SER A 202 -1.88 5.28 -16.95
C SER A 202 -2.49 3.89 -16.66
N TYR A 203 -3.33 3.79 -15.64
CA TYR A 203 -3.94 2.56 -15.16
C TYR A 203 -4.71 1.74 -16.22
N PRO A 204 -5.56 2.32 -17.10
CA PRO A 204 -6.25 1.51 -18.11
C PRO A 204 -5.26 0.79 -19.03
N ARG A 205 -4.17 1.46 -19.42
CA ARG A 205 -3.14 0.89 -20.30
C ARG A 205 -2.31 -0.19 -19.60
N ASP A 206 -1.99 0.02 -18.33
CA ASP A 206 -1.19 -0.93 -17.56
C ASP A 206 -1.99 -2.18 -17.17
N ARG A 207 -3.28 -2.03 -16.89
CA ARG A 207 -4.18 -3.17 -16.66
C ARG A 207 -4.33 -4.02 -17.91
N ASP A 208 -4.57 -3.41 -19.07
CA ASP A 208 -4.75 -4.16 -20.33
C ASP A 208 -3.48 -4.95 -20.68
N ARG A 209 -2.29 -4.36 -20.43
CA ARG A 209 -1.00 -5.06 -20.54
C ARG A 209 -0.88 -6.22 -19.56
N ALA A 210 -1.21 -6.01 -18.28
CA ALA A 210 -1.13 -7.06 -17.26
C ALA A 210 -2.06 -8.25 -17.59
N GLN A 211 -3.28 -7.96 -18.07
CA GLN A 211 -4.21 -9.00 -18.54
C GLN A 211 -3.63 -9.77 -19.72
N LEU A 212 -3.04 -9.10 -20.70
CA LEU A 212 -2.37 -9.76 -21.82
C LEU A 212 -1.24 -10.68 -21.35
N TYR A 213 -0.35 -10.21 -20.46
CA TYR A 213 0.72 -11.04 -19.90
C TYR A 213 0.20 -12.27 -19.13
N SER A 214 -0.92 -12.11 -18.42
CA SER A 214 -1.55 -13.22 -17.68
C SER A 214 -2.15 -14.29 -18.58
N LEU A 215 -2.52 -13.95 -19.82
CA LEU A 215 -3.02 -14.89 -20.82
C LEU A 215 -1.88 -15.56 -21.60
N VAL A 216 -0.78 -14.84 -21.85
CA VAL A 216 0.40 -15.37 -22.55
C VAL A 216 1.18 -16.37 -21.68
N THR A 217 1.26 -16.15 -20.37
CA THR A 217 2.06 -17.04 -19.47
C THR A 217 1.57 -18.51 -19.46
N PRO A 218 0.25 -18.81 -19.37
CA PRO A 218 -0.26 -20.17 -19.48
C PRO A 218 -0.05 -20.80 -20.86
N GLU A 219 -0.19 -20.01 -21.93
CA GLU A 219 0.03 -20.48 -23.31
C GLU A 219 1.50 -20.87 -23.52
N ASP A 220 2.43 -20.03 -23.08
CA ASP A 220 3.87 -20.33 -23.15
C ASP A 220 4.23 -21.61 -22.37
N GLN A 221 3.66 -21.80 -21.18
CA GLN A 221 3.85 -23.02 -20.39
C GLN A 221 3.25 -24.27 -21.05
N GLN A 222 2.10 -24.15 -21.73
CA GLN A 222 1.52 -25.24 -22.49
C GLN A 222 2.38 -25.60 -23.70
N ILE A 223 2.89 -24.60 -24.42
CA ILE A 223 3.78 -24.78 -25.57
C ILE A 223 5.09 -25.44 -25.14
N GLU A 224 5.70 -25.03 -24.04
CA GLU A 224 6.90 -25.68 -23.49
C GLU A 224 6.64 -27.15 -23.12
N LEU A 225 5.49 -27.45 -22.52
CA LEU A 225 5.12 -28.82 -22.16
C LEU A 225 4.85 -29.69 -23.38
N GLU A 226 4.22 -29.14 -24.41
CA GLU A 226 3.97 -29.81 -25.69
C GLU A 226 5.28 -30.09 -26.43
N ASN A 227 6.16 -29.09 -26.52
CA ASN A 227 7.50 -29.24 -27.10
C ASN A 227 8.33 -30.29 -26.34
N ALA A 228 8.27 -30.33 -25.01
CA ALA A 228 8.96 -31.34 -24.21
C ALA A 228 8.44 -32.77 -24.50
N LYS A 229 7.13 -32.94 -24.69
CA LYS A 229 6.52 -34.23 -25.06
C LYS A 229 6.90 -34.68 -26.47
N ILE A 230 6.97 -33.75 -27.43
CA ILE A 230 7.41 -34.05 -28.80
C ILE A 230 8.86 -34.55 -28.80
N VAL A 231 9.75 -33.84 -28.10
CA VAL A 231 11.16 -34.23 -27.97
C VAL A 231 11.31 -35.61 -27.30
N ASP A 232 10.50 -35.91 -26.28
CA ASP A 232 10.54 -37.22 -25.60
C ASP A 232 10.05 -38.36 -26.51
N ASN A 233 8.98 -38.13 -27.29
CA ASN A 233 8.47 -39.10 -28.26
C ASN A 233 9.46 -39.35 -29.41
N ASP A 234 10.10 -38.30 -29.95
CA ASP A 234 11.10 -38.43 -31.01
C ASP A 234 12.33 -39.22 -30.51
N ASN A 235 12.76 -38.99 -29.27
CA ASN A 235 13.85 -39.73 -28.66
C ASN A 235 13.50 -41.22 -28.43
N GLN A 236 12.26 -41.54 -28.02
CA GLN A 236 11.80 -42.92 -27.90
C GLN A 236 11.76 -43.64 -29.27
N PHE A 237 11.23 -42.98 -30.29
CA PHE A 237 11.19 -43.53 -31.65
C PHE A 237 12.59 -43.75 -32.23
N GLY A 238 13.52 -42.82 -31.97
CA GLY A 238 14.92 -42.96 -32.34
C GLY A 238 15.56 -44.19 -31.70
N ASN A 239 15.44 -44.34 -30.38
CA ASN A 239 15.99 -45.50 -29.65
C ASN A 239 15.40 -46.83 -30.13
N PHE A 240 14.10 -46.89 -30.38
CA PHE A 240 13.43 -48.10 -30.89
C PHE A 240 13.96 -48.51 -32.27
N ASN A 241 14.15 -47.54 -33.18
CA ASN A 241 14.72 -47.81 -34.49
C ASN A 241 16.18 -48.30 -34.40
N THR A 242 16.98 -47.73 -33.49
CA THR A 242 18.37 -48.16 -33.28
C THR A 242 18.42 -49.60 -32.73
N GLU A 243 17.62 -49.92 -31.70
CA GLU A 243 17.55 -51.28 -31.16
C GLU A 243 17.06 -52.30 -32.19
N PHE A 244 16.08 -51.92 -33.03
CA PHE A 244 15.56 -52.79 -34.08
C PHE A 244 16.61 -53.06 -35.17
N VAL A 245 17.36 -52.04 -35.60
CA VAL A 245 18.44 -52.18 -36.58
C VAL A 245 19.58 -53.02 -36.03
N ASP A 246 20.00 -52.79 -34.78
CA ASP A 246 21.06 -53.59 -34.13
C ASP A 246 20.65 -55.07 -34.04
N LYS A 247 19.39 -55.35 -33.68
CA LYS A 247 18.87 -56.71 -33.62
C LYS A 247 18.82 -57.39 -35.00
N MET A 248 18.38 -56.67 -36.03
CA MET A 248 18.39 -57.17 -37.41
C MET A 248 19.80 -57.43 -37.93
N SER A 249 20.78 -56.59 -37.58
CA SER A 249 22.19 -56.78 -37.95
C SER A 249 22.77 -58.03 -37.27
N TYR A 250 22.44 -58.26 -36.00
CA TYR A 250 22.87 -59.45 -35.26
C TYR A 250 22.27 -60.74 -35.85
N ASP A 251 20.97 -60.73 -36.14
CA ASP A 251 20.28 -61.88 -36.74
C ASP A 251 20.84 -62.20 -38.16
N MET A 252 21.26 -61.18 -38.93
CA MET A 252 21.90 -61.36 -40.24
C MET A 252 23.32 -61.95 -40.13
N GLU A 253 24.09 -61.54 -39.11
CA GLU A 253 25.40 -62.13 -38.82
C GLU A 253 25.28 -63.61 -38.41
N GLU A 254 24.30 -63.98 -37.57
CA GLU A 254 24.02 -65.39 -37.23
C GLU A 254 23.59 -66.23 -38.45
N LEU A 255 22.74 -65.72 -39.34
CA LEU A 255 22.35 -66.42 -40.56
C LEU A 255 23.53 -66.63 -41.52
N SER A 256 24.43 -65.65 -41.65
CA SER A 256 25.62 -65.76 -42.51
C SER A 256 26.67 -66.76 -41.99
N THR A 257 26.74 -66.95 -40.67
CA THR A 257 27.64 -67.90 -40.02
C THR A 257 27.11 -69.34 -40.07
N HIS A 258 25.80 -69.53 -40.21
CA HIS A 258 25.18 -70.84 -40.40
C HIS A 258 25.21 -71.34 -41.86
N GLU A 259 25.18 -70.46 -42.87
CA GLU A 259 25.31 -70.85 -44.30
C GLU A 259 26.76 -71.19 -44.74
N SER A 260 27.75 -70.94 -43.89
CA SER A 260 29.17 -71.15 -44.17
C SER A 260 29.78 -72.40 -43.53
N GLN A 261 28.94 -73.35 -43.07
CA GLN A 261 29.38 -74.70 -42.69
C GLN A 261 28.98 -75.73 -43.77
N PRO A 262 29.95 -76.39 -44.45
CA PRO A 262 29.69 -77.47 -45.42
C PRO A 262 29.31 -78.81 -44.77
#